data_AF-A0A367JIU0-F1
#
_entry.id   AF-A0A367JIU0-F1
#
_cell.length_a   1.000
_cell.length_b   1.000
_cell.length_c   1.000
_cell.angle_alpha   90.00
_cell.angle_beta   90.00
_cell.angle_gamma   90.00
#
_symmetry.space_group_name_H-M   'P 1'
#
loop_
_entity.id
_entity.type
_entity.pdbx_description
1 polymer ?
#
loop_
_entity_poly.entity_id
_entity_poly.type
_entity_poly.pdbx_seq_one_letter_code
_entity_poly.pdbx_strand_id
1 'polypeptide(L)'
;NVNTLEDAIQIAVTVNQTDNQITCGGFGTTRQDFLYGSFRAYMKLTSVKGTVAGMFIYHSEGEIDIEVVSALRTPQAYFAVHPGLTEHGRASSLTHGNWNFSFDPTTDYHEYRFDWLPGLVTFYIDSVERYRMTTNILDKPGRFMFNHWTDSNANFSQGPVKENAFLFIKNMTFFFNSTESQPNCLKTLQTCSLQSKLFLLLYNLLNNQVFLGIISDITNNLTTLERTVPSLTSSLPVTSPSSAIVSSSSVSMASAFIQKYHTSLWILPCLLTFAISS
;
A
#
# COMPACT_ATOMS: atom_id res chain seq x y z
N ASN A 1 -10.11 -10.21 17.33
CA ASN A 1 -8.81 -10.01 17.99
C ASN A 1 -8.08 -8.81 17.37
N VAL A 2 -8.71 -7.62 17.40
CA VAL A 2 -8.21 -6.39 16.79
C VAL A 2 -8.47 -5.24 17.77
N ASN A 3 -7.45 -4.45 18.07
CA ASN A 3 -7.53 -3.33 18.99
C ASN A 3 -7.01 -2.06 18.34
N THR A 4 -7.64 -0.92 18.62
CA THR A 4 -7.11 0.40 18.27
C THR A 4 -6.30 0.94 19.43
N LEU A 5 -5.03 1.25 19.18
CA LEU A 5 -4.12 1.93 20.11
C LEU A 5 -4.02 3.41 19.73
N GLU A 6 -3.31 4.21 20.53
CA GLU A 6 -3.13 5.65 20.28
C GLU A 6 -2.45 5.93 18.93
N ASP A 7 -1.48 5.10 18.53
CA ASP A 7 -0.62 5.33 17.36
C ASP A 7 -0.69 4.22 16.30
N ALA A 8 -1.46 3.15 16.53
CA ALA A 8 -1.53 2.00 15.63
C ALA A 8 -2.81 1.17 15.81
N ILE A 9 -3.14 0.37 14.80
CA ILE A 9 -4.05 -0.77 14.93
C ILE A 9 -3.23 -2.01 15.26
N GLN A 10 -3.63 -2.75 16.28
CA GLN A 10 -3.03 -4.04 16.66
C GLN A 10 -3.92 -5.20 16.21
N ILE A 11 -3.35 -6.16 15.48
CA ILE A 11 -3.97 -7.45 15.18
C ILE A 11 -3.22 -8.54 15.95
N ALA A 12 -3.93 -9.32 16.76
CA ALA A 12 -3.31 -10.30 17.64
C ALA A 12 -3.61 -11.75 17.23
N VAL A 13 -2.60 -12.60 17.42
CA VAL A 13 -2.76 -14.05 17.60
C VAL A 13 -2.57 -14.30 19.10
N THR A 14 -3.58 -14.83 19.78
CA THR A 14 -3.54 -15.07 21.22
C THR A 14 -3.65 -16.55 21.55
N VAL A 15 -2.89 -16.99 22.55
CA VAL A 15 -2.85 -18.38 23.04
C VAL A 15 -3.48 -18.43 24.42
N ASN A 16 -4.55 -19.19 24.56
CA ASN A 16 -5.07 -19.55 25.87
C ASN A 16 -4.19 -20.65 26.47
N GLN A 17 -3.47 -20.30 27.54
CA GLN A 17 -2.51 -21.21 28.19
C GLN A 17 -3.19 -22.39 28.92
N THR A 18 -4.50 -22.33 29.13
CA THR A 18 -5.24 -23.37 29.87
C THR A 18 -5.59 -24.57 28.99
N ASP A 19 -5.93 -24.33 27.73
CA ASP A 19 -6.42 -25.35 26.77
C ASP A 19 -5.68 -25.33 25.42
N ASN A 20 -4.63 -24.52 25.29
CA ASN A 20 -3.88 -24.27 24.05
C ASN A 20 -4.76 -23.77 22.89
N GLN A 21 -5.92 -23.18 23.15
CA GLN A 21 -6.75 -22.60 22.11
C GLN A 21 -6.05 -21.36 21.54
N ILE A 22 -5.95 -21.30 20.21
CA ILE A 22 -5.39 -20.16 19.48
C ILE A 22 -6.54 -19.37 18.85
N THR A 23 -6.50 -18.05 18.99
CA THR A 23 -7.42 -17.13 18.31
C THR A 23 -6.67 -16.09 17.50
N CYS A 24 -7.09 -15.89 16.26
CA CYS A 24 -6.47 -14.98 15.30
C CYS A 24 -7.28 -13.69 15.13
N GLY A 25 -6.73 -12.73 14.39
CA GLY A 25 -7.40 -11.47 14.11
C GLY A 25 -7.29 -11.05 12.66
N GLY A 26 -8.22 -10.23 12.22
CA GLY A 26 -8.19 -9.58 10.92
C GLY A 26 -9.27 -8.50 10.83
N PHE A 27 -9.08 -7.58 9.89
CA PHE A 27 -10.08 -6.59 9.53
C PHE A 27 -9.98 -6.27 8.04
N GLY A 28 -11.04 -5.71 7.47
CA GLY A 28 -11.05 -5.28 6.09
C GLY A 28 -11.96 -4.09 5.89
N THR A 29 -11.73 -3.36 4.82
CA THR A 29 -12.54 -2.20 4.44
C THR A 29 -14.00 -2.58 4.26
N THR A 30 -14.94 -1.71 4.60
CA THR A 30 -16.36 -1.93 4.24
C THR A 30 -16.57 -1.77 2.73
N ARG A 31 -15.79 -0.88 2.11
CA ARG A 31 -15.70 -0.73 0.66
C ARG A 31 -15.05 -1.95 0.00
N GLN A 32 -15.59 -2.31 -1.16
CA GLN A 32 -15.14 -3.43 -1.99
C GLN A 32 -14.87 -2.99 -3.44
N ASP A 33 -14.85 -1.68 -3.69
CA ASP A 33 -14.70 -1.05 -5.00
C ASP A 33 -13.25 -0.64 -5.31
N PHE A 34 -12.27 -1.19 -4.59
CA PHE A 34 -10.86 -0.90 -4.87
C PHE A 34 -10.45 -1.61 -6.16
N LEU A 35 -10.13 -0.85 -7.19
CA LEU A 35 -9.66 -1.37 -8.47
C LEU A 35 -8.53 -0.50 -9.00
N TYR A 36 -7.35 -1.11 -9.14
CA TYR A 36 -6.10 -0.48 -9.55
C TYR A 36 -5.67 0.70 -8.66
N GLY A 37 -4.37 0.83 -8.42
CA GLY A 37 -3.84 1.87 -7.56
C GLY A 37 -2.55 1.48 -6.86
N SER A 38 -2.15 2.33 -5.92
CA SER A 38 -1.02 2.11 -5.03
C SER A 38 -1.53 1.94 -3.62
N PHE A 39 -1.30 0.78 -3.03
CA PHE A 39 -1.80 0.42 -1.70
C PHE A 39 -0.63 0.16 -0.77
N ARG A 40 -0.50 0.96 0.29
CA ARG A 40 0.60 0.82 1.25
C ARG A 40 0.13 0.79 2.69
N ALA A 41 0.88 0.08 3.52
CA ALA A 41 0.74 0.07 4.97
C ALA A 41 2.12 0.16 5.63
N TYR A 42 2.17 0.82 6.78
CA TYR A 42 3.34 0.82 7.63
C TYR A 42 3.12 -0.18 8.77
N MET A 43 3.81 -1.32 8.70
CA MET A 43 3.62 -2.43 9.61
C MET A 43 4.88 -2.70 10.42
N LYS A 44 4.71 -2.98 11.71
CA LYS A 44 5.74 -3.55 12.58
C LYS A 44 5.35 -4.98 12.92
N LEU A 45 6.21 -5.92 12.54
CA LEU A 45 5.92 -7.34 12.61
C LEU A 45 6.22 -7.93 13.99
N THR A 46 5.72 -9.13 14.22
CA THR A 46 6.00 -9.87 15.46
C THR A 46 7.37 -10.54 15.44
N SER A 47 8.05 -10.56 16.59
CA SER A 47 9.22 -11.41 16.83
C SER A 47 8.84 -12.86 17.18
N VAL A 48 7.57 -13.12 17.49
CA VAL A 48 7.06 -14.45 17.87
C VAL A 48 6.99 -15.34 16.64
N LYS A 49 7.68 -16.47 16.70
CA LYS A 49 7.74 -17.45 15.61
C LYS A 49 6.43 -18.24 15.53
N GLY A 50 6.04 -18.61 14.31
CA GLY A 50 4.90 -19.50 14.08
C GLY A 50 3.64 -18.82 13.50
N THR A 51 3.74 -17.59 13.01
CA THR A 51 2.58 -16.80 12.55
C THR A 51 2.84 -16.16 11.18
N VAL A 52 1.76 -15.69 10.56
CA VAL A 52 1.74 -15.01 9.26
C VAL A 52 0.98 -13.69 9.40
N ALA A 53 1.63 -12.60 9.00
CA ALA A 53 1.01 -11.29 8.86
C ALA A 53 0.63 -11.07 7.38
N GLY A 54 -0.65 -10.84 7.10
CA GLY A 54 -1.16 -10.65 5.73
C GLY A 54 -1.68 -9.24 5.48
N MET A 55 -1.38 -8.73 4.29
CA MET A 55 -1.91 -7.50 3.70
C MET A 55 -2.33 -7.82 2.26
N PHE A 56 -3.62 -7.72 1.96
CA PHE A 56 -4.13 -8.25 0.69
C PHE A 56 -5.36 -7.53 0.15
N ILE A 57 -5.58 -7.66 -1.16
CA ILE A 57 -6.85 -7.37 -1.83
C ILE A 57 -7.53 -8.70 -2.15
N TYR A 58 -8.79 -8.85 -1.73
CA TYR A 58 -9.59 -10.04 -1.98
C TYR A 58 -10.80 -9.77 -2.89
N HIS A 59 -10.99 -10.65 -3.86
CA HIS A 59 -12.21 -10.83 -4.65
C HIS A 59 -12.46 -12.34 -4.81
N SER A 60 -13.71 -12.75 -5.05
CA SER A 60 -14.04 -14.18 -5.20
C SER A 60 -13.34 -14.86 -6.39
N GLU A 61 -12.89 -14.08 -7.38
CA GLU A 61 -12.19 -14.54 -8.58
C GLU A 61 -10.65 -14.39 -8.51
N GLY A 62 -10.12 -13.75 -7.46
CA GLY A 62 -8.67 -13.58 -7.32
C GLY A 62 -8.24 -12.68 -6.17
N GLU A 63 -6.94 -12.70 -5.89
CA GLU A 63 -6.33 -12.08 -4.71
C GLU A 63 -4.94 -11.52 -5.06
N ILE A 64 -4.48 -10.53 -4.30
CA ILE A 64 -3.12 -9.99 -4.37
C ILE A 64 -2.60 -9.89 -2.94
N ASP A 65 -1.48 -10.53 -2.66
CA ASP A 65 -1.01 -10.80 -1.30
C ASP A 65 0.39 -10.30 -1.04
N ILE A 66 0.57 -9.70 0.14
CA ILE A 66 1.84 -9.63 0.84
C ILE A 66 1.67 -10.38 2.17
N GLU A 67 2.42 -11.46 2.33
CA GLU A 67 2.44 -12.26 3.56
C GLU A 67 3.84 -12.30 4.15
N VAL A 68 3.98 -12.10 5.45
CA VAL A 68 5.27 -12.25 6.13
C VAL A 68 5.21 -13.37 7.15
N VAL A 69 6.04 -14.39 6.94
CA VAL A 69 6.12 -15.58 7.79
C VAL A 69 7.15 -15.34 8.88
N SER A 70 6.70 -15.33 10.15
CA SER A 70 7.58 -15.04 11.28
C SER A 70 8.51 -16.20 11.62
N ALA A 71 8.15 -17.45 11.29
CA ALA A 71 8.88 -18.65 11.71
C ALA A 71 10.30 -18.79 11.16
N LEU A 72 10.59 -18.14 10.04
CA LEU A 72 11.88 -18.28 9.39
C LEU A 72 13.00 -17.59 10.19
N ARG A 73 14.20 -18.17 10.16
CA ARG A 73 15.39 -17.60 10.81
C ARG A 73 15.68 -16.20 10.28
N THR A 74 15.58 -16.03 8.97
CA THR A 74 15.56 -14.74 8.30
C THR A 74 14.12 -14.53 7.84
N PRO A 75 13.40 -13.52 8.36
CA PRO A 75 12.05 -13.22 7.90
C PRO A 75 12.01 -13.10 6.38
N GLN A 76 10.91 -13.55 5.77
CA GLN A 76 10.68 -13.45 4.33
C GLN A 76 9.30 -12.89 4.08
N ALA A 77 9.23 -11.93 3.16
CA ALA A 77 7.98 -11.51 2.56
C ALA A 77 7.69 -12.45 1.39
N TYR A 78 6.51 -13.01 1.36
CA TYR A 78 5.92 -13.75 0.27
C TYR A 78 4.95 -12.84 -0.47
N PHE A 79 5.02 -12.89 -1.79
CA PHE A 79 4.14 -12.17 -2.69
C PHE A 79 3.37 -13.20 -3.49
N ALA A 80 2.06 -13.04 -3.60
CA ALA A 80 1.23 -13.93 -4.40
C ALA A 80 0.15 -13.16 -5.17
N VAL A 81 -0.28 -13.75 -6.27
CA VAL A 81 -1.53 -13.41 -6.94
C VAL A 81 -2.32 -14.69 -7.17
N HIS A 82 -3.63 -14.61 -6.95
CA HIS A 82 -4.53 -15.73 -7.13
C HIS A 82 -5.47 -15.51 -8.32
N PRO A 83 -5.78 -16.55 -9.10
CA PRO A 83 -5.41 -17.95 -8.89
C PRO A 83 -3.91 -18.23 -9.14
N GLY A 84 -3.29 -18.89 -8.16
CA GLY A 84 -1.88 -19.24 -8.21
C GLY A 84 -1.60 -20.40 -9.18
N LEU A 85 -0.44 -20.37 -9.82
CA LEU A 85 0.07 -21.44 -10.68
C LEU A 85 1.02 -22.36 -9.93
N THR A 86 1.02 -23.63 -10.33
CA THR A 86 1.96 -24.65 -9.84
C THR A 86 2.81 -25.16 -11.00
N GLU A 87 4.11 -25.28 -10.78
CA GLU A 87 5.10 -25.80 -11.72
C GLU A 87 5.95 -26.87 -11.00
N HIS A 88 6.02 -28.07 -11.57
CA HIS A 88 6.73 -29.23 -10.96
C HIS A 88 6.33 -29.52 -9.49
N GLY A 89 5.05 -29.36 -9.16
CA GLY A 89 4.52 -29.60 -7.82
C GLY A 89 4.87 -28.52 -6.79
N ARG A 90 5.35 -27.35 -7.23
CA ARG A 90 5.65 -26.18 -6.38
C ARG A 90 4.99 -24.92 -6.92
N ALA A 91 4.84 -23.91 -6.07
CA ALA A 91 4.38 -22.59 -6.48
C ALA A 91 5.24 -22.04 -7.63
N SER A 92 4.59 -21.61 -8.73
CA SER A 92 5.27 -21.04 -9.89
C SER A 92 5.68 -19.60 -9.62
N SER A 93 6.87 -19.22 -10.10
CA SER A 93 7.39 -17.85 -10.02
C SER A 93 6.54 -16.80 -10.74
N LEU A 94 5.65 -17.25 -11.65
CA LEU A 94 4.73 -16.39 -12.40
C LEU A 94 3.64 -15.78 -11.53
N THR A 95 3.26 -16.45 -10.44
CA THR A 95 2.20 -15.99 -9.53
C THR A 95 2.61 -16.01 -8.06
N HIS A 96 3.84 -16.42 -7.74
CA HIS A 96 4.39 -16.43 -6.40
C HIS A 96 5.82 -15.92 -6.43
N GLY A 97 6.23 -15.21 -5.38
CA GLY A 97 7.58 -14.72 -5.20
C GLY A 97 7.90 -14.58 -3.72
N ASN A 98 9.17 -14.44 -3.39
CA ASN A 98 9.57 -14.15 -2.03
C ASN A 98 10.81 -13.26 -2.01
N TRP A 99 10.99 -12.54 -0.91
CA TRP A 99 12.15 -11.70 -0.67
C TRP A 99 12.61 -11.80 0.78
N ASN A 100 13.92 -12.01 0.97
CA ASN A 100 14.53 -12.08 2.29
C ASN A 100 14.81 -10.69 2.82
N PHE A 101 14.40 -10.44 4.05
CA PHE A 101 14.72 -9.18 4.73
C PHE A 101 16.23 -9.06 4.99
N SER A 102 16.76 -7.86 4.75
CA SER A 102 18.14 -7.47 5.10
C SER A 102 18.23 -6.67 6.40
N PHE A 103 17.10 -6.49 7.07
CA PHE A 103 16.91 -5.79 8.34
C PHE A 103 15.95 -6.59 9.23
N ASP A 104 15.78 -6.19 10.49
CA ASP A 104 14.83 -6.81 11.40
C ASP A 104 13.48 -6.07 11.36
N PRO A 105 12.43 -6.63 10.71
CA PRO A 105 11.13 -5.98 10.54
C PRO A 105 10.29 -5.94 11.82
N THR A 106 10.82 -6.43 12.94
CA THR A 106 10.15 -6.44 14.25
C THR A 106 10.52 -5.23 15.11
N THR A 107 11.58 -4.52 14.74
CA THR A 107 12.15 -3.42 15.53
C THR A 107 11.52 -2.07 15.26
N ASP A 108 11.05 -1.82 14.04
CA ASP A 108 10.39 -0.58 13.64
C ASP A 108 9.27 -0.84 12.61
N TYR A 109 8.52 0.20 12.27
CA TYR A 109 7.53 0.18 11.21
C TYR A 109 8.20 0.32 9.84
N HIS A 110 7.93 -0.64 8.95
CA HIS A 110 8.40 -0.65 7.58
C HIS A 110 7.25 -0.49 6.59
N GLU A 111 7.53 0.05 5.41
CA GLU A 111 6.53 0.17 4.35
C GLU A 111 6.37 -1.16 3.61
N TYR A 112 5.12 -1.60 3.48
CA TYR A 112 4.68 -2.70 2.63
C TYR A 112 3.73 -2.14 1.60
N ARG A 113 4.01 -2.34 0.32
CA ARG A 113 3.22 -1.73 -0.75
C ARG A 113 3.11 -2.64 -1.95
N PHE A 114 1.96 -2.63 -2.60
CA PHE A 114 1.87 -3.05 -3.99
C PHE A 114 1.20 -1.98 -4.85
N ASP A 115 1.73 -1.82 -6.05
CA ASP A 115 1.12 -1.03 -7.12
C ASP A 115 0.43 -2.01 -8.07
N TRP A 116 -0.89 -1.90 -8.18
CA TRP A 116 -1.74 -2.77 -8.98
C TRP A 116 -2.29 -1.99 -10.18
N LEU A 117 -1.94 -2.44 -11.37
CA LEU A 117 -2.32 -1.87 -12.66
C LEU A 117 -2.95 -2.96 -13.53
N PRO A 118 -3.63 -2.60 -14.65
CA PRO A 118 -4.10 -3.59 -15.60
C PRO A 118 -2.96 -4.50 -16.07
N GLY A 119 -3.05 -5.80 -15.76
CA GLY A 119 -2.07 -6.81 -16.17
C GLY A 119 -0.72 -6.76 -15.45
N LEU A 120 -0.55 -5.95 -14.40
CA LEU A 120 0.71 -5.84 -13.66
C LEU A 120 0.47 -5.58 -12.17
N VAL A 121 1.17 -6.32 -11.32
CA VAL A 121 1.36 -5.96 -9.90
C VAL A 121 2.86 -5.86 -9.62
N THR A 122 3.26 -4.77 -8.97
CA THR A 122 4.64 -4.57 -8.50
C THR A 122 4.63 -4.41 -6.98
N PHE A 123 5.45 -5.21 -6.29
CA PHE A 123 5.54 -5.27 -4.85
C PHE A 123 6.79 -4.52 -4.36
N TYR A 124 6.65 -3.79 -3.26
CA TYR A 124 7.69 -2.97 -2.68
C TYR A 124 7.77 -3.18 -1.17
N ILE A 125 9.01 -3.11 -0.66
CA ILE A 125 9.32 -3.01 0.77
C ILE A 125 10.28 -1.84 0.95
N ASP A 126 9.91 -0.86 1.77
CA ASP A 126 10.62 0.40 1.98
C ASP A 126 10.92 1.13 0.66
N SER A 127 9.86 1.33 -0.14
CA SER A 127 9.89 1.97 -1.46
C SER A 127 10.79 1.32 -2.52
N VAL A 128 11.45 0.21 -2.21
CA VAL A 128 12.27 -0.56 -3.16
C VAL A 128 11.45 -1.71 -3.73
N GLU A 129 11.44 -1.82 -5.06
CA GLU A 129 10.80 -2.92 -5.75
C GLU A 129 11.44 -4.25 -5.36
N ARG A 130 10.62 -5.22 -4.97
CA ARG A 130 11.06 -6.56 -4.56
C ARG A 130 10.61 -7.64 -5.53
N TYR A 131 9.45 -7.46 -6.14
CA TYR A 131 8.89 -8.45 -7.04
C TYR A 131 7.88 -7.83 -8.01
N ARG A 132 7.68 -8.47 -9.17
CA ARG A 132 6.67 -8.08 -10.15
C ARG A 132 6.01 -9.30 -10.77
N MET A 133 4.71 -9.21 -11.05
CA MET A 133 3.92 -10.27 -11.66
C MET A 133 3.03 -9.71 -12.76
N THR A 134 2.89 -10.45 -13.85
CA THR A 134 2.05 -10.09 -15.01
C THR A 134 1.07 -11.20 -15.40
N THR A 135 1.00 -12.27 -14.60
CA THR A 135 0.17 -13.44 -14.86
C THR A 135 -0.96 -13.50 -13.84
N ASN A 136 -2.19 -13.78 -14.30
CA ASN A 136 -3.39 -13.89 -13.46
C ASN A 136 -3.64 -12.67 -12.57
N ILE A 137 -3.29 -11.47 -13.06
CA ILE A 137 -3.55 -10.23 -12.32
C ILE A 137 -5.05 -9.96 -12.31
N LEU A 138 -5.60 -9.84 -11.10
CA LEU A 138 -7.01 -9.51 -10.86
C LEU A 138 -7.43 -8.27 -11.67
N ASP A 139 -8.56 -8.35 -12.36
CA ASP A 139 -9.14 -7.27 -13.16
C ASP A 139 -10.51 -6.78 -12.60
N LYS A 140 -10.90 -7.28 -11.42
CA LYS A 140 -12.16 -6.97 -10.73
C LYS A 140 -11.91 -6.13 -9.48
N PRO A 141 -12.84 -5.26 -9.07
CA PRO A 141 -12.74 -4.55 -7.82
C PRO A 141 -12.71 -5.52 -6.63
N GLY A 142 -11.96 -5.19 -5.58
CA GLY A 142 -11.81 -6.03 -4.41
C GLY A 142 -11.90 -5.26 -3.09
N ARG A 143 -11.90 -6.03 -2.00
CA ARG A 143 -11.87 -5.53 -0.62
C ARG A 143 -10.43 -5.56 -0.12
N PHE A 144 -9.98 -4.48 0.53
CA PHE A 144 -8.67 -4.45 1.16
C PHE A 144 -8.75 -5.05 2.58
N MET A 145 -7.82 -5.94 2.92
CA MET A 145 -7.86 -6.71 4.16
C MET A 145 -6.46 -6.85 4.79
N PHE A 146 -6.47 -7.03 6.11
CA PHE A 146 -5.31 -7.38 6.92
C PHE A 146 -5.67 -8.50 7.87
N ASN A 147 -4.74 -9.42 8.11
CA ASN A 147 -4.89 -10.45 9.13
C ASN A 147 -3.55 -10.78 9.80
N HIS A 148 -3.64 -11.43 10.96
CA HIS A 148 -2.51 -12.05 11.64
C HIS A 148 -2.98 -13.41 12.15
N TRP A 149 -2.36 -14.47 11.64
CA TRP A 149 -2.89 -15.82 11.79
C TRP A 149 -1.79 -16.88 11.93
N THR A 150 -2.20 -18.09 12.29
CA THR A 150 -1.37 -19.29 12.26
C THR A 150 -2.25 -20.50 11.98
N ASP A 151 -1.74 -21.45 11.22
CA ASP A 151 -2.37 -22.75 10.95
C ASP A 151 -1.48 -23.93 11.36
N SER A 152 -0.31 -23.65 11.95
CA SER A 152 0.71 -24.65 12.29
C SER A 152 1.16 -25.55 11.13
N ASN A 153 0.98 -25.11 9.88
CA ASN A 153 1.47 -25.82 8.70
C ASN A 153 3.01 -25.85 8.70
N ALA A 154 3.58 -27.05 8.76
CA ALA A 154 5.03 -27.26 8.81
C ALA A 154 5.78 -26.70 7.59
N ASN A 155 5.11 -26.47 6.47
CA ASN A 155 5.71 -25.95 5.25
C ASN A 155 5.52 -24.43 5.08
N PHE A 156 4.79 -23.77 5.98
CA PHE A 156 4.52 -22.33 5.86
C PHE A 156 4.59 -21.63 7.22
N SER A 157 3.50 -21.62 8.00
CA SER A 157 3.48 -20.89 9.28
C SER A 157 4.37 -21.49 10.37
N GLN A 158 4.65 -22.80 10.33
CA GLN A 158 5.54 -23.55 11.25
C GLN A 158 5.24 -23.34 12.75
N GLY A 159 3.96 -23.27 13.11
CA GLY A 159 3.52 -23.31 14.51
C GLY A 159 3.88 -24.62 15.26
N PRO A 160 3.37 -24.82 16.49
CA PRO A 160 2.41 -23.97 17.18
C PRO A 160 3.06 -22.73 17.79
N VAL A 161 2.36 -21.62 17.71
CA VAL A 161 2.70 -20.41 18.46
C VAL A 161 2.47 -20.67 19.96
N LYS A 162 3.44 -20.29 20.82
CA LYS A 162 3.42 -20.60 22.26
C LYS A 162 3.04 -19.41 23.15
N GLU A 163 3.08 -18.22 22.57
CA GLU A 163 2.84 -16.95 23.25
C GLU A 163 2.07 -16.01 22.33
N ASN A 164 1.52 -14.93 22.88
CA ASN A 164 0.76 -13.98 22.09
C ASN A 164 1.66 -13.26 21.08
N ALA A 165 1.23 -13.19 19.83
CA ALA A 165 1.93 -12.51 18.76
C ALA A 165 1.12 -11.30 18.27
N PHE A 166 1.79 -10.18 18.02
CA PHE A 166 1.15 -8.92 17.65
C PHE A 166 1.71 -8.36 16.35
N LEU A 167 0.79 -7.99 15.45
CA LEU A 167 1.06 -7.18 14.26
C LEU A 167 0.55 -5.76 14.54
N PHE A 168 1.38 -4.75 14.31
CA PHE A 168 0.99 -3.35 14.46
C PHE A 168 0.97 -2.65 13.11
N ILE A 169 -0.10 -1.91 12.83
CA ILE A 169 -0.28 -1.12 11.61
C ILE A 169 -0.41 0.34 12.01
N LYS A 170 0.64 1.13 11.77
CA LYS A 170 0.69 2.56 12.15
C LYS A 170 -0.23 3.40 11.28
N ASN A 171 -0.22 3.15 9.98
CA ASN A 171 -1.11 3.78 9.03
C ASN A 171 -1.24 2.93 7.76
N MET A 172 -2.27 3.24 6.98
CA MET A 172 -2.51 2.70 5.64
C MET A 172 -2.90 3.84 4.72
N THR A 173 -2.38 3.86 3.49
CA THR A 173 -2.69 4.88 2.49
C THR A 173 -2.99 4.20 1.16
N PHE A 174 -4.17 4.45 0.62
CA PHE A 174 -4.62 3.86 -0.64
C PHE A 174 -4.87 4.97 -1.67
N PHE A 175 -4.14 4.90 -2.79
CA PHE A 175 -4.30 5.79 -3.93
C PHE A 175 -4.95 5.02 -5.05
N PHE A 176 -6.23 5.28 -5.32
CA PHE A 176 -7.00 4.57 -6.33
C PHE A 176 -8.09 5.50 -6.86
N ASN A 177 -8.59 5.20 -8.06
CA ASN A 177 -9.74 5.91 -8.60
C ASN A 177 -11.01 5.37 -7.95
N SER A 178 -11.89 6.27 -7.52
CA SER A 178 -13.21 5.91 -7.01
C SER A 178 -14.29 6.54 -7.88
N THR A 179 -15.39 5.80 -8.07
CA THR A 179 -16.60 6.31 -8.71
C THR A 179 -17.48 7.12 -7.76
N GLU A 180 -17.09 7.24 -6.48
CA GLU A 180 -17.75 8.15 -5.54
C GLU A 180 -17.59 9.60 -6.02
N SER A 181 -18.69 10.21 -6.44
CA SER A 181 -18.71 11.59 -6.94
C SER A 181 -18.28 12.63 -5.91
N GLN A 182 -18.34 12.30 -4.62
CA GLN A 182 -17.89 13.11 -3.48
C GLN A 182 -17.44 12.17 -2.33
N PRO A 183 -16.20 12.27 -1.83
CA PRO A 183 -15.77 11.51 -0.65
C PRO A 183 -16.69 11.79 0.54
N ASN A 184 -17.05 10.76 1.31
CA ASN A 184 -18.02 10.87 2.40
C ASN A 184 -17.68 11.93 3.46
N CYS A 185 -16.41 12.32 3.60
CA CYS A 185 -16.01 13.39 4.50
C CYS A 185 -16.52 14.78 4.04
N LEU A 186 -16.85 14.97 2.76
CA LEU A 186 -17.52 16.16 2.23
C LEU A 186 -19.03 16.17 2.52
N LYS A 187 -19.59 15.07 3.03
CA LYS A 187 -21.00 14.98 3.49
C LYS A 187 -21.15 15.28 4.98
N THR A 188 -20.06 15.62 5.67
CA THR A 188 -20.07 15.97 7.10
C THR A 188 -19.69 17.44 7.26
N LEU A 189 -20.24 18.14 8.26
CA LEU A 189 -19.83 19.50 8.62
C LEU A 189 -18.43 19.55 9.29
N GLN A 190 -17.77 18.40 9.40
CA GLN A 190 -16.44 18.23 9.96
C GLN A 190 -15.43 18.18 8.81
N THR A 191 -14.38 19.00 8.90
CA THR A 191 -13.34 19.07 7.87
C THR A 191 -12.77 17.68 7.59
N CYS A 192 -12.67 17.29 6.31
CA CYS A 192 -11.78 16.22 5.88
C CYS A 192 -10.36 16.60 6.34
N SER A 193 -9.85 16.01 7.42
CA SER A 193 -8.46 16.18 7.81
C SER A 193 -7.57 15.42 6.84
N LEU A 194 -7.32 16.01 5.67
CA LEU A 194 -6.10 15.75 4.92
C LEU A 194 -4.99 16.60 5.57
N GLN A 195 -4.63 16.30 6.82
CA GLN A 195 -3.37 16.79 7.38
C GLN A 195 -2.22 16.09 6.66
N SER A 196 -1.97 16.48 5.41
CA SER A 196 -0.61 16.38 4.91
C SER A 196 0.18 17.38 5.76
N LYS A 197 1.05 16.85 6.63
CA LYS A 197 2.12 17.65 7.24
C LYS A 197 2.88 18.45 6.18
N LEU A 198 2.84 18.01 4.91
CA LEU A 198 3.34 18.68 3.73
C LEU A 198 2.68 20.05 3.47
N PHE A 199 1.35 20.20 3.61
CA PHE A 199 0.71 21.51 3.38
C PHE A 199 0.99 22.48 4.52
N LEU A 200 1.08 22.02 5.78
CA LEU A 200 1.51 22.85 6.91
C LEU A 200 3.00 23.21 6.82
N LEU A 201 3.87 22.29 6.38
CA LEU A 201 5.27 22.60 6.10
C LEU A 201 5.39 23.61 4.96
N LEU A 202 4.72 23.40 3.83
CA LEU A 202 4.76 24.31 2.69
C LEU A 202 4.13 25.67 3.03
N TYR A 203 3.01 25.69 3.75
CA TYR A 203 2.37 26.92 4.22
C TYR A 203 3.25 27.68 5.21
N ASN A 204 3.89 27.00 6.17
CA ASN A 204 4.83 27.62 7.09
C ASN A 204 6.13 28.06 6.39
N LEU A 205 6.62 27.32 5.39
CA LEU A 205 7.79 27.70 4.59
C LEU A 205 7.51 28.90 3.68
N LEU A 206 6.30 29.01 3.12
CA LEU A 206 5.89 30.10 2.24
C LEU A 206 5.47 31.36 3.01
N ASN A 207 4.94 31.22 4.24
CA ASN A 207 4.41 32.35 5.03
C ASN A 207 5.30 32.79 6.19
N ASN A 208 6.44 32.13 6.46
CA ASN A 208 7.39 32.66 7.43
C ASN A 208 8.16 33.83 6.79
N GLN A 209 7.85 35.04 7.27
CA GLN A 209 8.43 36.34 6.91
C GLN A 209 9.91 36.49 7.29
N VAL A 210 10.76 35.52 6.91
CA VAL A 210 12.21 35.58 7.11
C VAL A 210 12.97 35.61 5.78
N PHE A 211 12.33 35.25 4.66
CA PHE A 211 13.01 35.22 3.35
C PHE A 211 12.90 36.51 2.52
N LEU A 212 12.04 37.46 2.89
CA LEU A 212 11.98 38.76 2.22
C LEU A 212 13.02 39.77 2.73
N GLY A 213 13.69 39.51 3.86
CA GLY A 213 14.82 40.32 4.34
C GLY A 213 16.16 39.97 3.69
N ILE A 214 16.31 38.75 3.17
CA ILE A 214 17.58 38.31 2.55
C ILE A 214 17.65 38.75 1.08
N ILE A 215 16.51 38.86 0.39
CA ILE A 215 16.47 39.32 -1.01
C ILE A 215 16.68 40.84 -1.13
N SER A 216 16.28 41.65 -0.12
CA SER A 216 16.58 43.09 -0.12
C SER A 216 18.07 43.39 0.10
N ASP A 217 18.79 42.55 0.86
CA ASP A 217 20.23 42.74 1.10
C ASP A 217 21.08 42.28 -0.09
N ILE A 218 20.60 41.31 -0.88
CA ILE A 218 21.28 40.87 -2.11
C ILE A 218 21.04 41.87 -3.26
N THR A 219 19.85 42.46 -3.38
CA THR A 219 19.55 43.45 -4.44
C THR A 219 20.24 44.81 -4.23
N ASN A 220 20.47 45.22 -2.98
CA ASN A 220 21.22 46.45 -2.67
C ASN A 220 22.74 46.32 -2.88
N ASN A 221 23.30 45.10 -2.84
CA ASN A 221 24.72 44.86 -3.13
C ASN A 221 25.04 44.58 -4.60
N LEU A 222 24.02 44.36 -5.44
CA LEU A 222 24.19 44.25 -6.90
C LEU A 222 24.09 45.59 -7.63
N THR A 223 23.53 46.63 -7.00
CA THR A 223 23.37 47.98 -7.59
C THR A 223 24.60 48.89 -7.45
N THR A 224 25.65 48.46 -6.75
CA THR A 224 26.91 49.21 -6.60
C THR A 224 28.02 48.78 -7.57
N LEU A 225 27.80 47.78 -8.42
CA LEU A 225 28.80 47.25 -9.37
C LEU A 225 28.55 47.56 -10.86
N GLU A 226 27.43 48.19 -11.24
CA GLU A 226 27.15 48.56 -12.64
C GLU A 226 27.36 50.05 -12.97
N ARG A 227 28.04 50.81 -12.12
CA ARG A 227 28.35 52.22 -12.40
C ARG A 227 29.63 52.40 -13.23
N THR A 228 29.70 51.79 -14.42
CA THR A 228 30.62 52.21 -15.50
C THR A 228 30.34 51.50 -16.84
N VAL A 229 29.25 51.85 -17.56
CA VAL A 229 29.23 51.80 -19.04
C VAL A 229 28.17 52.80 -19.58
N PRO A 230 28.49 53.73 -20.52
CA PRO A 230 27.51 54.65 -21.10
C PRO A 230 26.72 54.05 -22.29
N SER A 231 25.41 54.28 -22.24
CA SER A 231 24.39 54.44 -23.31
C SER A 231 24.67 54.02 -24.76
N LEU A 232 23.75 53.22 -25.33
CA LEU A 232 23.30 53.34 -26.73
C LEU A 232 21.85 52.83 -26.89
N THR A 233 21.20 53.35 -27.92
CA THR A 233 19.78 53.71 -27.99
C THR A 233 18.86 52.73 -28.73
N SER A 234 17.57 52.79 -28.35
CA SER A 234 16.34 52.77 -29.17
C SER A 234 15.79 51.50 -29.86
N SER A 235 14.51 51.26 -29.52
CA SER A 235 13.35 50.89 -30.36
C SER A 235 12.82 49.44 -30.35
N LEU A 236 11.56 49.35 -29.90
CA LEU A 236 10.53 48.29 -29.94
C LEU A 236 10.06 47.99 -31.40
N PRO A 237 9.16 47.01 -31.72
CA PRO A 237 8.17 46.36 -30.84
C PRO A 237 7.84 44.85 -31.01
N VAL A 238 7.35 44.30 -29.91
CA VAL A 238 6.21 43.38 -29.68
C VAL A 238 5.51 42.73 -30.90
N THR A 239 5.41 41.39 -30.87
CA THR A 239 4.21 40.62 -31.26
C THR A 239 4.10 39.29 -30.47
N SER A 240 2.99 39.08 -29.77
CA SER A 240 2.38 37.77 -29.47
C SER A 240 1.13 37.63 -30.38
N PRO A 241 0.44 36.47 -30.58
CA PRO A 241 -0.17 35.67 -29.49
C PRO A 241 -0.43 34.15 -29.76
N SER A 242 -1.05 33.52 -28.74
CA SER A 242 -2.09 32.47 -28.77
C SER A 242 -1.78 30.99 -29.06
N SER A 243 -1.81 30.20 -27.96
CA SER A 243 -2.68 29.03 -27.66
C SER A 243 -3.30 28.15 -28.76
N ALA A 244 -3.23 26.83 -28.57
CA ALA A 244 -4.27 25.87 -28.99
C ALA A 244 -4.29 24.59 -28.11
N ILE A 245 -5.52 24.15 -27.81
CA ILE A 245 -5.99 22.91 -27.16
C ILE A 245 -6.16 21.81 -28.23
N VAL A 246 -6.56 20.57 -27.83
CA VAL A 246 -7.26 19.46 -28.57
C VAL A 246 -6.36 18.19 -28.61
N SER A 247 -6.78 16.92 -28.37
CA SER A 247 -8.05 16.22 -28.10
C SER A 247 -7.81 14.77 -27.62
N SER A 248 -8.88 14.17 -27.10
CA SER A 248 -9.19 12.75 -26.87
C SER A 248 -9.10 11.79 -28.08
N SER A 249 -8.99 10.49 -27.80
CA SER A 249 -9.59 9.41 -28.62
C SER A 249 -9.84 8.11 -27.83
N SER A 250 -11.01 7.52 -28.10
CA SER A 250 -11.59 6.26 -27.58
C SER A 250 -11.38 5.08 -28.55
N VAL A 251 -11.33 3.82 -28.04
CA VAL A 251 -11.61 2.59 -28.83
C VAL A 251 -12.25 1.51 -27.93
N SER A 252 -13.18 0.72 -28.50
CA SER A 252 -13.96 -0.38 -27.88
C SER A 252 -13.79 -1.74 -28.59
N MET A 253 -14.09 -2.84 -27.87
CA MET A 253 -14.81 -4.12 -28.23
C MET A 253 -14.13 -5.34 -27.58
N ALA A 254 -14.82 -6.08 -26.68
CA ALA A 254 -15.57 -7.35 -26.87
C ALA A 254 -14.65 -8.60 -26.93
N SER A 255 -14.92 -9.81 -26.41
CA SER A 255 -15.96 -10.44 -25.56
C SER A 255 -15.50 -11.89 -25.25
N ALA A 256 -15.86 -12.38 -24.05
CA ALA A 256 -16.11 -13.78 -23.63
C ALA A 256 -15.01 -14.88 -23.75
N PHE A 257 -14.72 -15.55 -22.62
CA PHE A 257 -14.73 -17.02 -22.49
C PHE A 257 -14.81 -17.41 -21.00
N ILE A 258 -15.84 -18.18 -20.64
CA ILE A 258 -16.04 -18.77 -19.30
C ILE A 258 -15.36 -20.12 -19.29
N GLN A 259 -14.44 -20.37 -18.35
CA GLN A 259 -14.01 -21.73 -18.04
C GLN A 259 -13.91 -21.91 -16.53
N LYS A 260 -14.73 -22.85 -16.06
CA LYS A 260 -15.00 -23.20 -14.66
C LYS A 260 -13.95 -24.21 -14.23
N TYR A 261 -13.07 -23.87 -13.29
CA TYR A 261 -12.21 -24.86 -12.63
C TYR A 261 -12.13 -24.66 -11.12
N HIS A 262 -12.52 -25.73 -10.43
CA HIS A 262 -12.37 -25.97 -9.00
C HIS A 262 -10.88 -26.17 -8.65
N THR A 263 -10.34 -25.39 -7.72
CA THR A 263 -9.17 -25.80 -6.93
C THR A 263 -9.24 -25.23 -5.50
N SER A 264 -9.56 -26.13 -4.57
CA SER A 264 -8.93 -26.27 -3.25
C SER A 264 -8.77 -25.02 -2.38
N LEU A 265 -9.87 -24.54 -1.82
CA LEU A 265 -9.89 -23.66 -0.65
C LEU A 265 -9.58 -24.49 0.61
N TRP A 266 -8.30 -24.78 0.88
CA TRP A 266 -7.89 -25.30 2.19
C TRP A 266 -7.51 -24.14 3.08
N ILE A 267 -8.53 -23.48 3.63
CA ILE A 267 -8.34 -22.54 4.70
C ILE A 267 -9.16 -22.99 5.89
N LEU A 268 -8.50 -23.63 6.85
CA LEU A 268 -9.08 -24.03 8.14
C LEU A 268 -9.57 -22.78 8.92
N PRO A 269 -10.39 -22.93 9.97
CA PRO A 269 -11.50 -22.04 10.32
C PRO A 269 -11.18 -20.57 10.67
N CYS A 270 -9.90 -20.15 10.70
CA CYS A 270 -9.51 -18.77 10.95
C CYS A 270 -9.83 -17.79 9.80
N LEU A 271 -9.86 -18.22 8.52
CA LEU A 271 -10.30 -17.34 7.42
C LEU A 271 -11.79 -17.50 7.07
N LEU A 272 -12.40 -18.67 7.27
CA LEU A 272 -13.79 -18.90 6.86
C LEU A 272 -14.80 -17.98 7.58
N THR A 273 -14.48 -17.49 8.77
CA THR A 273 -15.36 -16.58 9.52
C THR A 273 -15.39 -15.16 8.95
N PHE A 274 -14.33 -14.74 8.23
CA PHE A 274 -14.21 -13.37 7.69
C PHE A 274 -14.77 -13.23 6.26
N ALA A 275 -14.82 -14.31 5.48
CA ALA A 275 -15.40 -14.29 4.13
C ALA A 275 -16.94 -14.41 4.12
N ILE A 276 -17.56 -14.82 5.23
CA ILE A 276 -19.00 -15.15 5.29
C ILE A 276 -19.81 -14.14 6.14
N SER A 277 -19.18 -13.15 6.77
CA SER A 277 -19.87 -12.14 7.60
C SER A 277 -19.74 -10.70 7.05
N SER A 278 -20.50 -10.40 5.99
CA SER A 278 -21.17 -9.11 5.70
C SER A 278 -21.84 -9.14 4.33
#